data_AF-A0A9X2PYM6-F1
#
_entry.id   AF-A0A9X2PYM6-F1
#
_cell.length_a   1.000
_cell.length_b   1.000
_cell.length_c   1.000
_cell.angle_alpha   90.00
_cell.angle_beta   90.00
_cell.angle_gamma   90.00
#
_symmetry.space_group_name_H-M   'P 1'
#
loop_
_entity.id
_entity.type
_entity.pdbx_description
1 polymer ?
#
loop_
_entity_poly.entity_id
_entity_poly.type
_entity_poly.pdbx_seq_one_letter_code
_entity_poly.pdbx_strand_id
1 'polypeptide(L)' 'MGLPGKGDKPTNRDDKDELVEDAAQEDQVRLNADVPKSLRKRIQIQAAKEERNIRDVVIDAMEGYLSEHS' A
#
# COMPACT_ATOMS: atom_id res chain seq x y z
N MET A 1 30.64 -4.63 38.51
CA MET A 1 29.90 -5.77 37.93
C MET A 1 28.50 -5.26 37.56
N GLY A 2 28.15 -5.24 36.26
CA GLY A 2 26.82 -4.86 35.74
C GLY A 2 26.81 -3.77 34.64
N LEU A 3 26.81 -4.19 33.37
CA LEU A 3 26.25 -3.51 32.17
C LEU A 3 25.22 -4.52 31.57
N PRO A 4 24.30 -4.24 30.60
CA PRO A 4 24.14 -3.07 29.69
C PRO A 4 22.68 -2.63 29.33
N GLY A 5 22.55 -1.48 28.64
CA GLY A 5 21.83 -1.33 27.35
C GLY A 5 20.29 -1.30 27.25
N LYS A 6 19.75 -0.15 26.85
CA LYS A 6 18.61 0.07 25.92
C LYS A 6 18.57 1.59 25.65
N GLY A 7 18.74 2.14 24.45
CA GLY A 7 18.45 1.64 23.11
C GLY A 7 17.71 2.77 22.40
N ASP A 8 18.43 3.44 21.50
CA ASP A 8 18.05 4.57 20.66
C ASP A 8 16.70 4.48 19.93
N LYS A 9 16.17 5.70 19.68
CA LYS A 9 15.23 6.16 18.63
C LYS A 9 13.73 5.81 18.76
N PRO A 10 12.87 6.83 18.99
CA PRO A 10 11.51 6.77 18.46
C PRO A 10 11.60 6.88 16.92
N THR A 11 11.27 5.81 16.21
CA THR A 11 11.05 5.88 14.75
C THR A 11 9.71 6.54 14.50
N ASN A 12 9.72 7.88 14.44
CA ASN A 12 8.65 8.65 13.81
C ASN A 12 8.67 8.27 12.32
N ARG A 13 7.73 7.43 11.91
CA ARG A 13 7.49 7.15 10.50
C ARG A 13 6.65 8.30 9.96
N ASP A 14 7.35 9.27 9.41
CA ASP A 14 6.81 10.26 8.49
C ASP A 14 6.39 9.53 7.20
N ASP A 15 5.22 8.87 7.21
CA ASP A 15 4.57 8.40 5.98
C ASP A 15 3.79 9.59 5.38
N LYS A 16 4.54 10.57 4.86
CA LYS A 16 4.02 11.70 4.07
C LYS A 16 4.42 11.51 2.60
N ASP A 17 4.10 10.35 2.05
CA ASP A 17 4.21 10.10 0.61
C ASP A 17 3.00 10.72 -0.10
N GLU A 18 3.30 11.93 -0.58
CA GLU A 18 2.99 12.44 -1.90
C GLU A 18 1.55 12.23 -2.43
N LEU A 19 0.86 13.37 -2.43
CA LEU A 19 -0.40 13.67 -3.06
C LEU A 19 -0.32 13.35 -4.56
N VAL A 20 -0.72 12.13 -4.94
CA VAL A 20 -0.87 11.74 -6.35
C VAL A 20 -1.98 12.57 -6.97
N GLU A 21 -1.64 13.10 -8.14
CA GLU A 21 -2.25 14.23 -8.82
C GLU A 21 -3.71 14.00 -9.24
N ASP A 22 -4.41 15.13 -9.22
CA ASP A 22 -5.81 15.36 -9.56
C ASP A 22 -6.10 14.95 -11.02
N ALA A 23 -6.68 13.77 -11.22
CA ALA A 23 -7.27 13.37 -12.50
C ALA A 23 -8.64 12.73 -12.22
N ALA A 24 -9.70 13.52 -12.39
CA ALA A 24 -11.10 13.08 -12.40
C ALA A 24 -11.47 12.12 -11.24
N GLN A 25 -11.45 12.62 -10.01
CA GLN A 25 -11.73 11.81 -8.83
C GLN A 25 -13.22 11.46 -8.76
N GLU A 26 -13.61 10.33 -9.35
CA GLU A 26 -14.85 9.64 -8.97
C GLU A 26 -14.87 9.43 -7.44
N ASP A 27 -16.07 9.43 -6.84
CA ASP A 27 -16.26 9.30 -5.39
C ASP A 27 -15.55 8.04 -4.88
N GLN A 28 -14.44 8.23 -4.16
CA GLN A 28 -13.65 7.10 -3.63
C GLN A 28 -14.37 6.48 -2.44
N VAL A 29 -14.95 5.30 -2.64
CA VAL A 29 -15.57 4.51 -1.57
C VAL A 29 -14.56 3.57 -0.94
N ARG A 30 -14.58 3.47 0.40
CA ARG A 30 -13.73 2.51 1.13
C ARG A 30 -14.26 1.09 0.96
N LEU A 31 -13.53 0.26 0.22
CA LEU A 31 -13.76 -1.17 0.17
C LEU A 31 -13.28 -1.82 1.47
N ASN A 32 -14.23 -2.22 2.33
CA ASN A 32 -13.93 -3.00 3.53
C ASN A 32 -13.92 -4.48 3.14
N ALA A 33 -12.77 -4.98 2.69
CA ALA A 33 -12.56 -6.38 2.36
C ALA A 33 -11.42 -6.95 3.22
N ASP A 34 -11.65 -8.13 3.79
CA ASP A 34 -10.56 -8.88 4.42
C ASP A 34 -9.74 -9.55 3.32
N VAL A 35 -8.45 -9.20 3.25
CA VAL A 35 -7.53 -9.75 2.27
C VAL A 35 -6.47 -10.61 2.98
N PRO A 36 -6.15 -11.79 2.45
CA PRO A 36 -5.15 -12.64 3.06
C PRO A 36 -3.78 -11.95 3.06
N LYS A 37 -3.05 -12.04 4.18
CA LYS A 37 -1.73 -11.40 4.37
C LYS A 37 -0.73 -11.75 3.26
N SER A 38 -0.80 -12.97 2.75
CA SER A 38 0.03 -13.44 1.63
C SER A 38 -0.22 -12.65 0.35
N LEU A 39 -1.48 -12.29 0.07
CA LEU A 39 -1.85 -11.50 -1.10
C LEU A 39 -1.38 -10.05 -0.95
N ARG A 40 -1.64 -9.43 0.20
CA ARG A 40 -1.13 -8.08 0.51
C ARG A 40 0.38 -7.98 0.31
N LYS A 41 1.14 -8.98 0.77
CA LYS A 41 2.60 -9.01 0.62
C LYS A 41 3.04 -9.09 -0.84
N ARG A 42 2.34 -9.88 -1.66
CA ARG A 42 2.61 -9.96 -3.11
C ARG A 42 2.36 -8.63 -3.80
N ILE A 43 1.23 -7.99 -3.52
CA ILE A 43 0.87 -6.68 -4.08
C ILE A 43 1.90 -5.63 -3.65
N GLN A 44 2.34 -5.65 -2.38
CA GLN A 44 3.37 -4.73 -1.89
C GLN A 44 4.72 -4.92 -2.61
N ILE A 45 5.13 -6.17 -2.86
CA ILE A 45 6.36 -6.46 -3.62
C ILE A 45 6.22 -5.96 -5.06
N GLN A 46 5.04 -6.13 -5.67
CA GLN A 46 4.76 -5.69 -7.03
C GLN A 46 4.79 -4.16 -7.13
N ALA A 47 4.12 -3.46 -6.21
CA ALA A 47 4.15 -2.01 -6.08
C ALA A 47 5.59 -1.46 -5.92
N ALA A 48 6.41 -2.13 -5.09
CA ALA A 48 7.80 -1.75 -4.92
C ALA A 48 8.67 -1.98 -6.17
N LYS A 49 8.33 -2.97 -7.02
CA LYS A 49 9.04 -3.22 -8.28
C LYS A 49 8.68 -2.20 -9.35
N GLU A 50 7.43 -1.76 -9.36
CA GLU A 50 6.91 -0.80 -10.34
C GLU A 50 7.10 0.65 -9.90
N GLU A 51 7.64 0.89 -8.69
CA GLU A 51 7.73 2.22 -8.08
C GLU A 51 6.38 2.94 -8.04
N ARG A 52 5.30 2.16 -7.91
CA ARG A 52 3.91 2.64 -7.87
C ARG A 52 3.32 2.51 -6.47
N ASN A 53 2.30 3.32 -6.20
CA ASN A 53 1.52 3.21 -4.99
C ASN A 53 0.76 1.87 -4.94
N ILE A 54 0.73 1.23 -3.77
CA ILE A 54 0.01 -0.04 -3.58
C ILE A 54 -1.48 0.08 -3.93
N ARG A 55 -2.08 1.26 -3.74
CA ARG A 55 -3.48 1.54 -4.11
C ARG A 55 -3.70 1.43 -5.61
N ASP A 56 -2.82 2.06 -6.39
CA ASP A 56 -2.84 2.03 -7.85
C ASP A 56 -2.78 0.59 -8.38
N VAL A 57 -1.84 -0.20 -7.85
CA VAL A 57 -1.69 -1.62 -8.23
C VAL A 57 -2.92 -2.44 -7.87
N VAL A 58 -3.60 -2.13 -6.76
CA VAL A 58 -4.85 -2.80 -6.37
C VAL A 58 -5.99 -2.42 -7.31
N ILE A 59 -6.11 -1.13 -7.65
CA ILE A 59 -7.16 -0.65 -8.56
C ILE A 59 -6.98 -1.28 -9.94
N ASP A 60 -5.77 -1.21 -10.51
CA ASP A 60 -5.43 -1.79 -11.81
C ASP A 60 -5.74 -3.29 -11.87
N ALA A 61 -5.36 -4.03 -10.84
CA ALA A 61 -5.66 -5.47 -10.75
C ALA A 61 -7.18 -5.75 -10.68
N MET A 62 -7.94 -4.90 -9.98
CA MET A 62 -9.40 -5.02 -9.89
C MET A 62 -10.09 -4.64 -11.21
N GLU A 63 -9.67 -3.56 -11.86
CA GLU A 63 -10.18 -3.14 -13.17
C GLU A 63 -9.88 -4.16 -14.25
N GLY A 64 -8.67 -4.74 -14.26
CA GLY A 64 -8.31 -5.82 -15.16
C GLY A 64 -9.19 -7.05 -14.95
N TYR A 65 -9.40 -7.46 -13.70
CA TYR A 65 -10.29 -8.58 -13.38
C TYR A 65 -11.73 -8.33 -13.81
N LEU A 66 -12.26 -7.13 -13.57
CA LEU A 66 -13.63 -6.76 -13.96
C LEU A 66 -13.79 -6.65 -15.48
N SER A 67 -12.77 -6.15 -16.19
CA SER A 67 -12.80 -6.04 -17.66
C SER A 67 -12.75 -7.40 -18.35
N GLU A 68 -12.01 -8.38 -17.80
CA GLU A 68 -11.95 -9.74 -18.35
C GLU A 68 -13.23 -10.56 -18.08
N HIS A 69 -14.02 -10.18 -17.07
CA HIS A 69 -15.21 -10.90 -16.63
C HIS A 69 -16.53 -10.17 -16.92
N SER A 70 -16.50 -9.06 -17.66
CA SER A 70 -17.67 -8.30 -18.11
C SER A 70 -17.98 -8.53 -19.58
#